data_AF-A0A831PLC8-F1
#
_entry.id   AF-A0A831PLC8-F1
#
_cell.length_a   1.000
_cell.length_b   1.000
_cell.length_c   1.000
_cell.angle_alpha   90.00
_cell.angle_beta   90.00
_cell.angle_gamma   90.00
#
_symmetry.space_group_name_H-M   'P 1'
#
loop_
_entity.id
_entity.type
_entity.pdbx_description
1 polymer ?
#
loop_
_entity_poly.entity_id
_entity_poly.type
_entity_poly.pdbx_seq_one_letter_code
_entity_poly.pdbx_strand_id
1 'polypeptide(L)'
;MNMTEQELKKTYTEICRNLSSRRLKPAFDRIGKLIAENGLGMYSDEYHNLEETYHFMLQYTVEGTQDPERQKVYRKLIVSVFELADKVNEAIRLRFSPTIEYEKKRGFKTSFISDVGAYLAELEDFYLQDEEPA
;
A
#
# COMPACT_ATOMS: atom_id res chain seq x y z
N MET A 1 -7.25 14.84 -12.92
CA MET A 1 -6.74 15.67 -11.80
C MET A 1 -5.62 14.85 -11.18
N ASN A 2 -4.38 15.36 -11.16
CA ASN A 2 -3.27 14.62 -10.57
C ASN A 2 -3.39 14.72 -9.05
N MET A 3 -3.50 13.57 -8.37
CA MET A 3 -3.49 13.49 -6.91
C MET A 3 -2.15 13.99 -6.37
N THR A 4 -2.18 14.81 -5.32
CA THR A 4 -0.97 15.30 -4.65
C THR A 4 -0.44 14.27 -3.64
N GLU A 5 0.85 14.36 -3.31
CA GLU A 5 1.47 13.48 -2.30
C GLU A 5 0.83 13.63 -0.92
N GLN A 6 0.39 14.84 -0.55
CA GLN A 6 -0.31 15.09 0.70
C GLN A 6 -1.69 14.43 0.74
N GLU A 7 -2.45 14.51 -0.36
CA GLU A 7 -3.75 13.84 -0.49
C GLU A 7 -3.62 12.31 -0.45
N LEU A 8 -2.58 11.76 -1.09
CA LEU A 8 -2.27 10.34 -1.00
C LEU A 8 -1.97 9.92 0.44
N LYS A 9 -1.07 10.64 1.12
CA LYS A 9 -0.70 10.36 2.52
C LYS A 9 -1.92 10.39 3.43
N LYS A 10 -2.80 11.37 3.26
CA LYS A 10 -4.07 11.47 4.01
C LYS A 10 -4.97 10.28 3.72
N THR A 11 -5.17 9.94 2.44
CA THR A 11 -6.03 8.83 2.03
C THR A 11 -5.52 7.50 2.58
N TYR A 12 -4.21 7.25 2.48
CA TYR A 12 -3.57 6.05 3.01
C TYR A 12 -3.69 5.95 4.55
N THR A 13 -3.50 7.07 5.25
CA THR A 13 -3.71 7.13 6.72
C THR A 13 -5.16 6.80 7.09
N GLU A 14 -6.13 7.31 6.32
CA GLU A 14 -7.54 7.01 6.53
C GLU A 14 -7.88 5.53 6.27
N ILE A 15 -7.27 4.91 5.26
CA ILE A 15 -7.36 3.47 5.00
C ILE A 15 -6.85 2.69 6.21
N CYS A 16 -5.62 2.98 6.67
CA CYS A 16 -5.02 2.29 7.81
C CYS A 16 -5.89 2.42 9.07
N ARG A 17 -6.42 3.63 9.34
CA ARG A 17 -7.32 3.87 10.47
C ARG A 17 -8.59 3.03 10.38
N ASN A 18 -9.16 2.90 9.18
CA ASN A 18 -10.35 2.08 8.95
C ASN A 18 -10.06 0.59 9.20
N LEU A 19 -8.94 0.08 8.70
CA LEU A 19 -8.53 -1.31 8.89
C LEU A 19 -8.24 -1.64 10.36
N SER A 20 -7.50 -0.78 11.08
CA SER A 20 -7.26 -0.92 12.51
C SER A 20 -8.55 -0.89 13.34
N SER A 21 -9.55 -0.14 12.85
CA SER A 21 -10.90 -0.07 13.45
C SER A 21 -11.85 -1.16 12.93
N ARG A 22 -11.35 -2.15 12.18
CA ARG A 22 -12.13 -3.26 11.57
C ARG A 22 -13.26 -2.81 10.62
N ARG A 23 -13.14 -1.61 10.05
CA ARG A 23 -14.08 -1.07 9.06
C ARG A 23 -13.56 -1.37 7.64
N LEU A 24 -13.78 -2.59 7.17
CA LEU A 24 -13.25 -3.07 5.88
C LEU A 24 -13.89 -2.37 4.67
N LYS A 25 -15.22 -2.24 4.62
CA LYS A 25 -15.92 -1.61 3.47
C LYS A 25 -15.36 -0.23 3.08
N PRO A 26 -15.24 0.76 4.00
CA PRO A 26 -14.69 2.06 3.63
C PRO A 26 -13.18 2.03 3.33
N ALA A 27 -12.46 0.99 3.75
CA ALA A 27 -11.07 0.78 3.34
C ALA A 27 -11.01 0.28 1.89
N PHE A 28 -11.79 -0.75 1.55
CA PHE A 28 -11.92 -1.26 0.17
C PHE A 28 -12.32 -0.14 -0.80
N ASP A 29 -13.38 0.62 -0.48
CA ASP A 29 -13.85 1.71 -1.36
C ASP A 29 -12.74 2.71 -1.72
N ARG A 30 -11.87 3.01 -0.75
CA ARG A 30 -10.74 3.93 -0.95
C ARG A 30 -9.60 3.30 -1.73
N ILE A 31 -9.28 2.04 -1.44
CA ILE A 31 -8.25 1.28 -2.19
C ILE A 31 -8.69 1.14 -3.65
N GLY A 32 -9.93 0.73 -3.91
CA GLY A 32 -10.48 0.59 -5.25
C GLY A 32 -10.47 1.92 -6.02
N LYS A 33 -10.82 3.03 -5.35
CA LYS A 33 -10.71 4.37 -5.92
C LYS A 33 -9.27 4.72 -6.30
N LEU A 34 -8.30 4.48 -5.41
CA LEU A 34 -6.87 4.72 -5.69
C LEU A 34 -6.39 3.87 -6.88
N ILE A 35 -6.80 2.61 -6.96
CA ILE A 35 -6.47 1.71 -8.08
C ILE A 35 -7.00 2.27 -9.40
N ALA A 36 -8.28 2.65 -9.43
CA ALA A 36 -8.95 3.14 -10.64
C ALA A 36 -8.36 4.49 -11.11
N GLU A 37 -8.23 5.46 -10.21
CA GLU A 37 -7.77 6.81 -10.54
C GLU A 37 -6.31 6.86 -10.98
N ASN A 38 -5.48 5.90 -10.55
CA ASN A 38 -4.06 5.85 -10.88
C ASN A 38 -3.73 4.78 -11.94
N GLY A 39 -4.73 4.14 -12.55
CA GLY A 39 -4.53 3.13 -13.59
C GLY A 39 -3.67 1.96 -13.12
N LEU A 40 -3.93 1.45 -11.91
CA LEU A 40 -3.18 0.34 -11.31
C LEU A 40 -3.89 -1.00 -11.50
N GLY A 41 -4.29 -1.30 -12.74
CA GLY A 41 -5.07 -2.50 -13.08
C GLY A 41 -4.42 -3.83 -12.67
N MET A 42 -3.09 -3.85 -12.51
CA MET A 42 -2.34 -5.00 -11.97
C MET A 42 -2.77 -5.45 -10.56
N TYR A 43 -3.44 -4.58 -9.79
CA TYR A 43 -3.95 -4.90 -8.45
C TYR A 43 -5.46 -5.17 -8.40
N SER A 44 -6.17 -5.08 -9.54
CA SER A 44 -7.62 -5.22 -9.57
C SER A 44 -8.08 -6.63 -9.18
N ASP A 45 -7.40 -7.67 -9.65
CA ASP A 45 -7.75 -9.06 -9.33
C ASP A 45 -7.56 -9.35 -7.84
N GLU A 46 -6.43 -8.93 -7.27
CA GLU A 46 -6.16 -9.05 -5.83
C GLU A 46 -7.21 -8.29 -5.01
N TYR A 47 -7.56 -7.07 -5.42
CA TYR A 47 -8.61 -6.27 -4.80
C TYR A 47 -9.96 -7.00 -4.80
N HIS A 48 -10.42 -7.48 -5.96
CA HIS A 48 -11.73 -8.14 -6.09
C HIS A 48 -11.80 -9.44 -5.32
N ASN A 49 -10.73 -10.25 -5.30
CA ASN A 49 -10.70 -11.49 -4.54
C ASN A 49 -10.82 -11.23 -3.02
N LEU A 50 -10.13 -10.22 -2.50
CA LEU A 50 -10.21 -9.83 -1.08
C LEU A 50 -11.59 -9.24 -0.75
N GLU A 51 -12.14 -8.43 -1.64
CA GLU A 51 -13.48 -7.85 -1.50
C GLU A 51 -14.56 -8.95 -1.52
N GLU A 52 -14.47 -9.93 -2.41
CA GLU A 52 -15.38 -11.06 -2.47
C GLU A 52 -15.30 -11.91 -1.20
N THR A 53 -14.08 -12.19 -0.72
CA THR A 53 -13.86 -12.87 0.57
C THR A 53 -14.56 -12.13 1.71
N TYR A 54 -14.49 -10.80 1.73
CA TYR A 54 -15.22 -9.98 2.71
C TYR A 54 -16.74 -10.13 2.58
N HIS A 55 -17.28 -10.17 1.36
CA HIS A 55 -18.72 -10.37 1.13
C HIS A 55 -19.20 -11.73 1.64
N PHE A 56 -18.48 -12.81 1.36
CA PHE A 56 -18.81 -14.13 1.90
C PHE A 56 -18.81 -14.12 3.44
N MET A 57 -17.83 -13.46 4.06
CA MET A 57 -17.75 -13.32 5.51
C MET A 57 -18.96 -12.59 6.11
N LEU A 58 -19.49 -11.58 5.43
CA LEU A 58 -20.72 -10.89 5.83
C LEU A 58 -21.94 -11.79 5.68
N GLN A 59 -22.05 -12.48 4.55
CA GLN A 59 -23.17 -13.39 4.28
C GLN A 59 -23.26 -14.50 5.35
N TYR A 60 -22.15 -15.16 5.67
CA TYR A 60 -22.12 -16.19 6.72
C TYR A 60 -22.46 -15.65 8.11
N THR A 61 -22.22 -14.36 8.36
CA THR A 61 -22.60 -13.73 9.63
C THR A 61 -24.13 -13.54 9.72
N VAL A 62 -24.78 -13.20 8.60
CA VAL A 62 -26.24 -13.05 8.52
C VAL A 62 -26.95 -14.41 8.58
N GLU A 63 -26.39 -15.44 7.97
CA GLU A 63 -26.94 -16.81 7.95
C GLU A 63 -26.87 -17.53 9.30
N GLY A 64 -26.16 -16.97 10.29
CA GLY A 64 -26.09 -17.51 11.65
C GLY A 64 -25.14 -18.70 11.82
N THR A 65 -24.33 -19.02 10.82
CA THR A 65 -23.36 -20.12 10.86
C THR A 65 -22.23 -19.81 11.85
N GLN A 66 -22.12 -20.61 12.92
CA GLN A 66 -21.00 -20.55 13.86
C GLN A 66 -19.82 -21.36 13.32
N ASP A 67 -18.97 -20.72 12.51
CA ASP A 67 -17.69 -21.26 12.09
C ASP A 67 -16.55 -20.72 13.00
N PRO A 68 -15.86 -21.58 13.77
CA PRO A 68 -14.71 -21.20 14.58
C PRO A 68 -13.54 -20.59 13.77
N GLU A 69 -13.31 -21.06 12.54
CA GLU A 69 -12.21 -20.59 11.68
C GLU A 69 -12.51 -19.21 11.06
N ARG A 70 -13.77 -18.76 11.08
CA ARG A 70 -14.19 -17.44 10.58
C ARG A 70 -13.35 -16.31 11.15
N GLN A 71 -13.06 -16.33 12.45
CA GLN A 71 -12.25 -15.29 13.09
C GLN A 71 -10.80 -15.27 12.59
N LYS A 72 -10.27 -16.42 12.19
CA LYS A 72 -8.92 -16.53 11.63
C LYS A 72 -8.88 -16.05 10.19
N VAL A 73 -9.88 -16.41 9.38
CA VAL A 73 -10.05 -15.89 8.02
C VAL A 73 -10.18 -14.36 8.05
N TYR A 74 -11.00 -13.83 8.95
CA TYR A 74 -11.19 -12.38 9.09
C TYR A 74 -9.89 -11.63 9.44
N ARG A 75 -9.07 -12.18 10.35
CA ARG A 75 -7.77 -11.58 10.70
C ARG A 75 -6.81 -11.62 9.52
N LYS A 76 -6.72 -12.75 8.82
CA LYS A 76 -5.89 -12.88 7.62
C LYS A 76 -6.34 -11.89 6.53
N LEU A 77 -7.65 -11.76 6.32
CA LEU A 77 -8.22 -10.79 5.40
C LEU A 77 -7.78 -9.36 5.73
N ILE A 78 -7.86 -8.94 7.01
CA ILE A 78 -7.38 -7.60 7.40
C ILE A 78 -5.91 -7.41 7.03
N VAL A 79 -5.06 -8.39 7.34
CA VAL A 79 -3.63 -8.34 7.00
C VAL A 79 -3.42 -8.21 5.49
N SER A 80 -4.09 -9.05 4.69
CA SER A 80 -3.98 -8.98 3.23
C SER A 80 -4.47 -7.65 2.65
N VAL A 81 -5.49 -7.02 3.26
CA VAL A 81 -5.96 -5.71 2.82
C VAL A 81 -4.98 -4.58 3.20
N PHE A 82 -4.27 -4.70 4.33
CA PHE A 82 -3.14 -3.81 4.63
C PHE A 82 -2.03 -3.96 3.58
N GLU A 83 -1.63 -5.20 3.28
CA GLU A 83 -0.60 -5.48 2.27
C GLU A 83 -0.98 -4.91 0.88
N LEU A 84 -2.25 -5.07 0.48
CA LEU A 84 -2.74 -4.46 -0.76
C LEU A 84 -2.68 -2.93 -0.71
N ALA A 85 -3.10 -2.31 0.39
CA ALA A 85 -3.02 -0.86 0.56
C ALA A 85 -1.57 -0.34 0.46
N ASP A 86 -0.62 -1.07 1.02
CA ASP A 86 0.81 -0.75 0.97
C ASP A 86 1.34 -0.85 -0.46
N LYS A 87 1.04 -1.94 -1.17
CA LYS A 87 1.42 -2.12 -2.59
C LYS A 87 0.87 -0.99 -3.47
N VAL A 88 -0.38 -0.61 -3.27
CA VAL A 88 -1.02 0.48 -4.01
C VAL A 88 -0.36 1.80 -3.68
N ASN A 89 -0.18 2.13 -2.40
CA ASN A 89 0.50 3.37 -1.99
C ASN A 89 1.93 3.46 -2.52
N GLU A 90 2.71 2.37 -2.47
CA GLU A 90 4.07 2.32 -2.98
C GLU A 90 4.13 2.51 -4.50
N ALA A 91 3.24 1.84 -5.25
CA ALA A 91 3.19 1.99 -6.71
C ALA A 91 2.85 3.43 -7.14
N ILE A 92 1.97 4.08 -6.39
CA ILE A 92 1.58 5.47 -6.59
C ILE A 92 2.78 6.40 -6.29
N ARG A 93 3.41 6.26 -5.12
CA ARG A 93 4.58 7.07 -4.72
C ARG A 93 5.76 6.91 -5.66
N LEU A 94 6.04 5.69 -6.11
CA LEU A 94 7.11 5.41 -7.04
C LEU A 94 6.97 6.22 -8.34
N ARG A 95 5.74 6.48 -8.80
CA ARG A 95 5.48 7.21 -10.04
C ARG A 95 5.72 8.71 -9.92
N PHE A 96 5.43 9.34 -8.79
CA PHE A 96 5.40 10.81 -8.71
C PHE A 96 5.95 11.45 -7.45
N SER A 97 6.29 10.69 -6.41
CA SER A 97 6.86 11.29 -5.21
C SER A 97 8.19 11.97 -5.57
N PRO A 98 8.36 13.25 -5.21
CA PRO A 98 9.59 14.01 -5.45
C PRO A 98 10.62 13.79 -4.32
N THR A 99 10.34 12.92 -3.33
CA THR A 99 11.35 12.67 -2.30
C THR A 99 12.53 11.93 -2.90
N ILE A 100 13.71 12.19 -2.33
CA ILE A 100 14.97 11.67 -2.85
C ILE A 100 14.99 10.13 -2.88
N GLU A 101 14.37 9.49 -1.88
CA GLU A 101 14.15 8.04 -1.86
C GLU A 101 13.48 7.54 -3.15
N TYR A 102 12.37 8.15 -3.56
CA TYR A 102 11.63 7.72 -4.75
C TYR A 102 12.30 8.16 -6.05
N GLU A 103 13.03 9.27 -6.06
CA GLU A 103 13.90 9.65 -7.18
C GLU A 103 14.98 8.59 -7.44
N LYS A 104 15.71 8.18 -6.40
CA LYS A 104 16.73 7.14 -6.48
C LYS A 104 16.12 5.79 -6.84
N LYS A 105 14.98 5.38 -6.25
CA LYS A 105 14.27 4.14 -6.61
C LYS A 105 13.91 4.08 -8.10
N ARG A 106 13.49 5.20 -8.70
CA ARG A 106 13.22 5.28 -10.15
C ARG A 106 14.50 5.15 -10.99
N GLY A 107 15.58 5.80 -10.56
CA GLY A 107 16.90 5.68 -11.20
C GLY A 107 17.46 4.26 -11.14
N PHE A 108 17.34 3.61 -9.99
CA PHE A 108 17.91 2.29 -9.69
C PHE A 108 17.42 1.19 -10.62
N LYS A 109 16.16 1.25 -11.07
CA LYS A 109 15.60 0.28 -12.02
C LYS A 109 16.35 0.26 -13.36
N THR A 110 17.13 1.31 -13.63
CA THR A 110 17.93 1.52 -14.84
C THR A 110 19.43 1.35 -14.57
N SER A 111 19.85 1.23 -13.31
CA SER A 111 21.25 1.18 -12.90
C SER A 111 21.68 -0.26 -12.65
N PHE A 112 22.57 -0.79 -13.51
CA PHE A 112 23.30 -2.01 -13.19
C PHE A 112 24.38 -1.65 -12.15
N ILE A 113 24.28 -2.19 -10.94
CA ILE A 113 25.35 -2.02 -9.94
C ILE A 113 26.54 -2.86 -10.38
N SER A 114 27.53 -2.21 -10.98
CA SER A 114 28.79 -2.85 -11.35
C SER A 114 29.70 -3.07 -10.14
N ASP A 115 29.59 -2.20 -9.13
CA ASP A 115 30.37 -2.25 -7.90
C ASP A 115 29.49 -1.88 -6.70
N VAL A 116 29.27 -2.86 -5.83
CA VAL A 116 28.43 -2.71 -4.64
C VAL A 116 29.09 -1.82 -3.59
N GLY A 117 30.43 -1.85 -3.46
CA GLY A 117 31.16 -1.07 -2.46
C GLY A 117 31.11 0.43 -2.76
N ALA A 118 31.34 0.80 -4.02
CA ALA A 118 31.24 2.20 -4.45
C ALA A 118 29.81 2.75 -4.28
N TYR A 119 28.80 1.93 -4.59
CA TYR A 119 27.41 2.31 -4.43
C TYR A 119 27.00 2.49 -2.95
N LEU A 120 27.45 1.58 -2.07
CA LEU A 120 27.21 1.71 -0.63
C LEU A 120 27.86 2.96 -0.04
N ALA A 121 29.09 3.29 -0.47
CA ALA A 121 29.75 4.53 -0.04
C ALA A 121 29.00 5.79 -0.50
N GLU A 122 28.49 5.83 -1.73
CA GLU A 122 27.65 6.94 -2.22
C GLU A 122 26.35 7.07 -1.40
N LEU A 123 25.73 5.94 -1.04
CA LEU A 123 24.54 5.93 -0.19
C LEU A 123 24.84 6.42 1.23
N GLU A 124 25.92 5.95 1.86
CA GLU A 124 26.31 6.36 3.22
C GLU A 124 26.63 7.85 3.30
N ASP A 125 27.40 8.38 2.34
CA ASP A 125 27.73 9.82 2.26
C ASP A 125 26.48 10.68 2.09
N PHE A 126 25.48 10.19 1.36
CA PHE A 126 24.21 10.87 1.17
C PHE A 126 23.39 10.96 2.47
N TYR A 127 23.28 9.88 3.26
CA TYR A 127 22.54 9.93 4.53
C TYR A 127 23.21 10.81 5.59
N LEU A 128 24.51 11.05 5.50
CA LEU A 128 25.25 11.94 6.39
C LEU A 128 25.00 13.43 6.10
N GLN A 129 24.63 13.79 4.87
CA GLN A 129 24.35 15.19 4.49
C GLN A 129 23.00 15.69 5.05
N ASP A 130 22.05 14.81 5.33
CA ASP A 130 20.76 15.15 5.94
C ASP A 130 20.83 15.28 7.48
N GLU A 131 21.96 14.92 8.11
CA GLU A 131 22.19 15.06 9.56
C GLU A 131 22.94 16.35 9.96
N GLU A 132 23.22 17.27 9.04
CA GLU A 132 23.71 18.60 9.44
C GLU A 132 22.57 19.43 10.08
N PRO A 133 22.69 19.82 11.37
CA PRO A 133 21.71 20.65 12.00
C PRO A 133 21.78 22.06 11.40
N ALA A 134 20.61 22.60 11.00
CA ALA A 134 20.44 24.03 10.74
C ALA A 134 20.66 24.88 12.01
#